data_AF-A0A6I2YQM4-F1
#
_entry.id   AF-A0A6I2YQM4-F1
#
_cell.length_a   1.000
_cell.length_b   1.000
_cell.length_c   1.000
_cell.angle_alpha   90.00
_cell.angle_beta   90.00
_cell.angle_gamma   90.00
#
_symmetry.space_group_name_H-M   'P 1'
#
loop_
_entity.id
_entity.type
_entity.pdbx_description
1 polymer ?
#
loop_
_entity_poly.entity_id
_entity_poly.type
_entity_poly.pdbx_seq_one_letter_code
_entity_poly.pdbx_strand_id
1 'polypeptide(L)' 'MSRHPSGLPEPLAQLDRPIVMGVLNVTPDSFSDGGSHFEVTSAIAHGIKMQREGA' A
#
# COMPACT_ATOMS: atom_id res chain seq x y z
N MET A 1 -26.64 -10.46 -2.44
CA MET A 1 -25.22 -10.66 -2.81
C MET A 1 -24.41 -9.56 -2.16
N SER A 2 -23.35 -9.90 -1.43
CA SER A 2 -22.43 -8.90 -0.91
C SER A 2 -21.78 -8.16 -2.07
N ARG A 3 -21.74 -6.82 -2.02
CA ARG A 3 -21.06 -6.00 -3.04
C ARG A 3 -19.54 -6.03 -2.87
N HIS A 4 -19.04 -6.64 -1.81
CA HIS A 4 -17.63 -6.71 -1.45
C HIS A 4 -17.05 -8.11 -1.64
N PRO A 5 -15.76 -8.23 -2.00
CA PRO A 5 -15.09 -9.52 -2.07
C PRO A 5 -15.06 -10.20 -0.69
N SER A 6 -15.09 -11.53 -0.69
CA SER A 6 -14.96 -12.33 0.53
C SER A 6 -13.55 -12.23 1.12
N GLY A 7 -13.44 -12.35 2.43
CA GLY A 7 -12.15 -12.38 3.15
C GLY A 7 -11.58 -11.03 3.57
N LEU A 8 -12.29 -9.91 3.31
CA LEU A 8 -11.90 -8.62 3.86
C LEU A 8 -12.16 -8.56 5.39
N PRO A 9 -11.30 -7.87 6.17
CA PRO A 9 -11.61 -7.48 7.53
C PRO A 9 -12.94 -6.72 7.62
N GLU A 10 -13.68 -6.91 8.71
CA GLU A 10 -15.00 -6.30 8.92
C GLU A 10 -15.04 -4.79 8.62
N PRO A 11 -14.06 -3.96 9.06
CA PRO A 11 -14.09 -2.53 8.77
C PRO A 11 -14.02 -2.19 7.28
N LEU A 12 -13.35 -3.01 6.47
CA LEU A 12 -13.22 -2.81 5.03
C LEU A 12 -14.41 -3.39 4.26
N ALA A 13 -15.03 -4.45 4.79
CA ALA A 13 -16.19 -5.11 4.19
C ALA A 13 -17.49 -4.29 4.32
N GLN A 14 -17.50 -3.24 5.14
CA GLN A 14 -18.67 -2.38 5.40
C GLN A 14 -18.62 -1.01 4.70
N LEU A 15 -17.54 -0.68 4.00
CA LEU A 15 -17.40 0.62 3.34
C LEU A 15 -18.34 0.74 2.15
N ASP A 16 -19.04 1.87 2.03
CA ASP A 16 -20.00 2.15 0.95
C ASP A 16 -19.38 2.82 -0.27
N ARG A 17 -18.05 3.04 -0.24
CA ARG A 17 -17.29 3.72 -1.29
C ARG A 17 -16.03 2.92 -1.67
N PRO A 18 -15.50 3.12 -2.89
CA PRO A 18 -14.18 2.64 -3.24
C PRO A 18 -13.11 3.22 -2.31
N ILE A 19 -12.10 2.41 -2.03
CA ILE A 19 -10.88 2.80 -1.32
C ILE A 19 -9.67 2.64 -2.24
N VAL A 20 -8.66 3.46 -1.99
CA VAL A 20 -7.34 3.33 -2.61
C VAL A 20 -6.46 2.56 -1.62
N MET A 21 -5.65 1.64 -2.12
CA MET A 21 -4.65 0.94 -1.32
C MET A 21 -3.28 1.23 -1.91
N GLY A 22 -2.44 1.91 -1.15
CA GLY A 22 -1.04 2.13 -1.51
C GLY A 22 -0.26 0.81 -1.42
N VAL A 23 0.34 0.37 -2.53
CA VAL A 23 1.22 -0.80 -2.55
C VAL A 23 2.67 -0.32 -2.47
N LEU A 24 3.32 -0.57 -1.35
CA LEU A 24 4.73 -0.27 -1.14
C LEU A 24 5.54 -1.57 -1.18
N ASN A 25 6.12 -1.88 -2.33
CA ASN A 25 7.04 -3.02 -2.46
C ASN A 25 8.40 -2.67 -1.86
N VAL A 26 8.86 -3.50 -0.94
CA VAL A 26 10.15 -3.36 -0.25
C VAL A 26 10.92 -4.67 -0.45
N THR A 27 11.22 -5.01 -1.72
CA THR A 27 12.05 -6.16 -2.10
C THR A 27 13.39 -5.74 -2.75
N PRO A 28 14.52 -6.40 -2.43
CA PRO A 28 15.83 -6.06 -2.99
C PRO A 28 15.95 -6.13 -4.53
N ASP A 29 14.97 -6.73 -5.20
CA ASP A 29 14.97 -7.10 -6.62
C ASP A 29 13.96 -6.31 -7.48
N SER A 30 13.26 -5.32 -6.94
CA SER A 30 12.37 -4.46 -7.73
C SER A 30 13.06 -3.14 -8.16
N PHE A 31 13.56 -3.16 -9.41
CA PHE A 31 13.99 -2.03 -10.27
C PHE A 31 15.41 -1.42 -10.07
N SER A 32 16.31 -1.84 -10.96
CA SER A 32 17.27 -1.07 -11.78
C SER A 32 18.24 0.00 -11.23
N ASP A 33 18.40 0.24 -9.92
CA ASP A 33 19.37 1.25 -9.42
C ASP A 33 20.50 0.69 -8.53
N GLY A 34 20.84 -0.59 -8.65
CA GLY A 34 22.11 -1.10 -8.11
C GLY A 34 22.20 -1.16 -6.58
N GLY A 35 21.13 -1.61 -5.90
CA GLY A 35 21.22 -2.14 -4.54
C GLY A 35 21.62 -1.17 -3.42
N SER A 36 21.70 0.14 -3.69
CA SER A 36 22.10 1.16 -2.69
C SER A 36 20.94 1.98 -2.09
N HIS A 37 19.69 1.72 -2.47
CA HIS A 37 18.52 2.51 -2.05
C HIS A 37 17.51 1.76 -1.17
N PHE A 38 17.87 0.60 -0.63
CA PHE A 38 17.03 -0.20 0.27
C PHE A 38 17.02 0.29 1.72
N GLU A 39 16.94 1.61 1.91
CA GLU A 39 16.91 2.19 3.25
C GLU A 39 15.48 2.14 3.80
N VAL A 40 15.31 1.49 4.96
CA VAL A 40 14.05 1.43 5.71
C VAL A 40 13.40 2.82 5.85
N THR A 41 14.22 3.84 6.06
CA THR A 41 13.78 5.24 6.15
C THR A 41 13.07 5.73 4.89
N SER A 42 13.57 5.36 3.71
CA SER A 42 12.98 5.72 2.41
C SER A 42 11.62 5.05 2.22
N ALA A 43 11.52 3.76 2.54
CA ALA A 43 10.26 3.03 2.50
C ALA A 43 9.20 3.67 3.42
N ILE A 44 9.59 4.01 4.66
CA ILE A 44 8.70 4.71 5.61
C ILE A 44 8.25 6.06 5.05
N ALA A 45 9.18 6.87 4.54
CA ALA A 45 8.87 8.18 3.97
C ALA A 45 7.89 8.07 2.79
N HIS A 46 8.05 7.04 1.94
CA HIS A 46 7.16 6.79 0.82
C HIS A 46 5.76 6.36 1.30
N GLY A 47 5.66 5.47 2.29
CA GLY A 47 4.38 5.08 2.88
C GLY A 47 3.62 6.27 3.48
N ILE A 48 4.32 7.15 4.20
CA ILE A 48 3.74 8.39 4.74
C ILE A 48 3.25 9.31 3.62
N LYS A 49 4.02 9.41 2.52
CA LYS A 49 3.61 10.20 1.36
C LYS A 49 2.32 9.66 0.73
N MET A 50 2.22 8.34 0.50
CA MET A 50 1.01 7.73 -0.05
C MET A 50 -0.22 8.02 0.82
N GLN A 51 -0.07 7.90 2.15
CA GLN A 51 -1.14 8.22 3.10
C GLN A 51 -1.58 9.69 3.00
N ARG A 52 -0.64 10.63 2.80
CA ARG A 52 -0.97 12.05 2.59
C ARG A 52 -1.66 12.32 1.25
N GLU A 53 -1.40 11.49 0.25
CA GLU A 53 -2.02 11.58 -1.08
C GLU A 53 -3.39 10.89 -1.14
N GLY A 54 -3.83 10.25 -0.06
CA GLY A 54 -5.18 9.69 0.09
C GLY A 54 -5.27 8.17 -0.08
N ALA A 55 -4.13 7.47 -0.01
CA ALA A 55 -4.11 6.03 0.26
C ALA A 55 -4.40 5.72 1.74
#